data_AF-A0A1S2KYA3-F1
#
_entry.id   AF-A0A1S2KYA3-F1
#
_cell.length_a   1.000
_cell.length_b   1.000
_cell.length_c   1.000
_cell.angle_alpha   90.00
_cell.angle_beta   90.00
_cell.angle_gamma   90.00
#
_symmetry.space_group_name_H-M   'P 1'
#
loop_
_entity.id
_entity.type
_entity.pdbx_description
1 polymer ?
#
loop_
_entity_poly.entity_id
_entity_poly.type
_entity_poly.pdbx_seq_one_letter_code
_entity_poly.pdbx_strand_id
1 'polypeptide(L)'
;MKLNEFFNTVQCELEYLADGSYSFEEYLRLSMNDRRVRNGFVFYALSNKEFANRFFLLSEKKLYVKRLRSDLYKSLWKASRNDFNRPEVKKLAKRLQYLYFNRESNKVEHTDNYDVSAEMEKFFVSLVNHYYQKSEDNHEKEKYRKNVLSNVNWDNLLVNT
;
A
#
# COMPACT_ATOMS: atom_id res chain seq x y z
N MET A 1 1.44 -10.80 1.66
CA MET A 1 1.14 -9.63 2.46
C MET A 1 -0.21 -9.77 3.14
N LYS A 2 -0.18 -9.86 4.47
CA LYS A 2 -1.37 -9.71 5.32
C LYS A 2 -1.79 -8.24 5.35
N LEU A 3 -3.04 -7.99 5.74
CA LEU A 3 -3.62 -6.64 5.71
C LEU A 3 -2.93 -5.69 6.70
N ASN A 4 -2.59 -6.18 7.89
CA ASN A 4 -1.85 -5.39 8.88
C ASN A 4 -0.44 -5.04 8.39
N GLU A 5 0.26 -5.98 7.73
CA GLU A 5 1.58 -5.72 7.12
C GLU A 5 1.48 -4.63 6.05
N PHE A 6 0.42 -4.67 5.23
CA PHE A 6 0.15 -3.64 4.23
C PHE A 6 -0.01 -2.27 4.88
N PHE A 7 -0.87 -2.15 5.89
CA PHE A 7 -1.10 -0.86 6.53
C PHE A 7 0.10 -0.34 7.32
N ASN A 8 0.88 -1.22 7.95
CA ASN A 8 2.15 -0.82 8.56
C ASN A 8 3.12 -0.26 7.51
N THR A 9 3.21 -0.90 6.34
CA THR A 9 4.06 -0.42 5.23
C THR A 9 3.58 0.92 4.70
N VAL A 10 2.26 1.09 4.54
CA VAL A 10 1.64 2.36 4.14
C VAL A 10 1.95 3.46 5.16
N GLN A 11 1.86 3.17 6.47
CA GLN A 11 2.17 4.13 7.51
C GLN A 11 3.64 4.58 7.44
N CYS A 12 4.59 3.64 7.40
CA CYS A 12 6.02 3.98 7.29
C CYS A 12 6.32 4.81 6.04
N GLU A 13 5.74 4.44 4.89
CA GLU A 13 5.93 5.18 3.64
C GLU A 13 5.30 6.59 3.72
N LEU A 14 4.12 6.71 4.32
CA LEU A 14 3.46 8.01 4.49
C LEU A 14 4.26 8.94 5.41
N GLU A 15 4.78 8.42 6.52
CA GLU A 15 5.62 9.18 7.45
C GLU A 15 6.91 9.66 6.76
N TYR A 16 7.53 8.81 5.93
CA TYR A 16 8.68 9.18 5.13
C TYR A 16 8.33 10.27 4.10
N LEU A 17 7.22 10.12 3.38
CA LEU A 17 6.79 11.08 2.35
C LEU A 17 6.37 12.44 2.92
N ALA A 18 5.87 12.46 4.16
CA ALA A 18 5.45 13.67 4.85
C ALA A 18 6.55 14.32 5.69
N ASP A 19 7.75 13.72 5.75
CA ASP A 19 8.86 14.16 6.60
C ASP A 19 8.44 14.23 8.09
N GLY A 20 7.76 13.19 8.56
CA GLY A 20 7.36 13.07 9.96
C GLY A 20 6.02 12.37 10.17
N SER A 21 5.66 12.21 11.45
CA SER A 21 4.38 11.66 11.86
C SER A 21 3.39 12.79 12.17
N TYR A 22 2.19 12.68 11.62
CA TYR A 22 1.16 13.71 11.70
C TYR A 22 -0.20 13.13 12.09
N SER A 23 -1.07 13.99 12.59
CA SER A 23 -2.48 13.62 12.80
C SER A 23 -3.21 13.37 11.48
N PHE A 24 -4.39 12.75 11.56
CA PHE A 24 -5.25 12.53 10.40
C PHE A 24 -5.59 13.85 9.68
N GLU A 25 -5.89 14.92 10.44
CA GLU A 25 -6.20 16.25 9.91
C GLU A 25 -5.03 16.84 9.13
N GLU A 26 -3.84 16.70 9.69
CA GLU A 26 -2.61 17.23 9.11
C GLU A 26 -2.25 16.48 7.84
N TYR A 27 -2.32 15.15 7.83
CA TYR A 27 -2.14 14.38 6.59
C TYR A 27 -3.18 14.72 5.53
N LEU A 28 -4.44 14.91 5.94
CA LEU A 28 -5.49 15.35 5.02
C LEU A 28 -5.16 16.73 4.44
N ARG A 29 -4.70 17.69 5.26
CA ARG A 29 -4.27 19.01 4.81
C ARG A 29 -3.06 18.94 3.88
N LEU A 30 -2.04 18.16 4.22
CA LEU A 30 -0.84 17.95 3.40
C LEU A 30 -1.20 17.32 2.04
N SER A 31 -2.13 16.36 2.02
CA SER A 31 -2.57 15.69 0.79
C SER A 31 -3.13 16.65 -0.28
N MET A 32 -3.66 17.81 0.13
CA MET A 32 -4.20 18.80 -0.80
C MET A 32 -3.10 19.45 -1.64
N ASN A 33 -1.88 19.55 -1.09
CA ASN A 33 -0.75 20.23 -1.72
C ASN A 33 0.29 19.25 -2.24
N ASP A 34 0.43 18.08 -1.62
CA ASP A 34 1.43 17.07 -1.99
C ASP A 34 0.76 15.79 -2.57
N ARG A 35 1.14 15.47 -3.81
CA ARG A 35 0.60 14.32 -4.55
C ARG A 35 1.05 12.97 -3.98
N ARG A 36 2.26 12.88 -3.45
CA ARG A 36 2.82 11.65 -2.86
C ARG A 36 2.17 11.38 -1.51
N VAL A 37 2.08 12.42 -0.66
CA VAL A 37 1.36 12.33 0.62
C VAL A 37 -0.10 11.97 0.39
N ARG A 38 -0.76 12.52 -0.64
CA ARG A 38 -2.12 12.14 -1.00
C ARG A 38 -2.26 10.65 -1.30
N ASN A 39 -1.35 10.09 -2.09
CA ASN A 39 -1.40 8.67 -2.45
C ASN A 39 -1.21 7.78 -1.23
N GLY A 40 -0.32 8.12 -0.30
CA GLY A 40 -0.18 7.40 0.96
C GLY A 40 -1.38 7.57 1.90
N PHE A 41 -1.87 8.81 2.06
CA PHE A 41 -2.96 9.17 2.95
C PHE A 41 -4.24 8.37 2.68
N VAL A 42 -4.63 8.18 1.42
CA VAL A 42 -5.87 7.46 1.11
C VAL A 42 -5.84 6.01 1.57
N PHE A 43 -4.68 5.34 1.52
CA PHE A 43 -4.55 3.98 2.06
C PHE A 43 -4.39 3.99 3.58
N TYR A 44 -3.66 4.98 4.13
CA TYR A 44 -3.54 5.17 5.58
C TYR A 44 -4.90 5.40 6.24
N ALA A 45 -5.79 6.12 5.58
CA ALA A 45 -7.16 6.33 6.05
C ALA A 45 -7.93 5.02 6.22
N LEU A 46 -7.56 3.93 5.54
CA LEU A 46 -8.18 2.61 5.71
C LEU A 46 -7.53 1.76 6.82
N SER A 47 -6.40 2.20 7.39
CA SER A 47 -5.54 1.40 8.28
C SER A 47 -6.23 0.92 9.55
N ASN A 48 -7.19 1.69 10.06
CA ASN A 48 -8.00 1.33 11.20
C ASN A 48 -9.45 1.81 11.03
N LYS A 49 -10.32 1.29 11.88
CA LYS A 49 -11.76 1.54 11.80
C LYS A 49 -12.13 3.01 12.04
N GLU A 50 -11.41 3.70 12.94
CA GLU A 50 -11.68 5.09 13.27
C GLU A 50 -11.38 6.01 12.09
N PHE A 51 -10.18 5.90 11.52
CA PHE A 51 -9.77 6.69 10.36
C PHE A 51 -10.62 6.38 9.13
N ALA A 52 -11.00 5.12 8.93
CA ALA A 52 -11.87 4.74 7.84
C ALA A 52 -13.24 5.42 8.01
N ASN A 53 -13.87 5.28 9.17
CA ASN A 53 -15.15 5.94 9.44
C ASN A 53 -15.06 7.46 9.24
N ARG A 54 -13.99 8.09 9.73
CA ARG A 54 -13.76 9.52 9.58
C ARG A 54 -13.61 9.95 8.12
N PHE A 55 -12.81 9.23 7.34
CA PHE A 55 -12.62 9.47 5.91
C PHE A 55 -13.93 9.35 5.13
N PHE A 56 -14.71 8.32 5.42
CA PHE A 56 -16.01 8.08 4.78
C PHE A 56 -17.03 9.16 5.14
N LEU A 57 -17.17 9.53 6.42
CA LEU A 57 -18.05 10.62 6.84
C LEU A 57 -17.65 11.98 6.24
N LEU A 58 -16.34 12.26 6.14
CA LEU A 58 -15.86 13.49 5.50
C LEU A 58 -16.13 13.49 3.99
N SER A 59 -16.08 12.33 3.33
CA SER A 59 -16.37 12.20 1.90
C SER A 59 -17.81 12.57 1.54
N GLU A 60 -18.74 12.49 2.49
CA GLU A 60 -20.14 12.91 2.30
C GLU A 60 -20.30 14.43 2.35
N LYS A 61 -19.39 15.13 3.04
CA LYS A 61 -19.48 16.57 3.33
C LYS A 61 -18.51 17.43 2.53
N LYS A 62 -17.39 16.87 2.09
CA LYS A 62 -16.30 17.61 1.44
C LYS A 62 -16.00 17.03 0.06
N LEU A 63 -16.15 17.86 -0.98
CA LEU A 63 -15.95 17.45 -2.38
C LEU A 63 -14.55 16.87 -2.63
N TYR A 64 -13.51 17.47 -2.05
CA TYR A 64 -12.14 16.96 -2.17
C TYR A 64 -12.01 15.53 -1.63
N VAL A 65 -12.55 15.26 -0.44
CA VAL A 65 -12.49 13.91 0.18
C VAL A 65 -13.37 12.92 -0.59
N LYS A 66 -14.51 13.37 -1.12
CA LYS A 66 -15.34 12.57 -2.03
C LYS A 66 -14.57 12.11 -3.27
N ARG A 67 -13.77 13.01 -3.86
CA ARG A 67 -12.90 12.71 -5.00
C ARG A 67 -11.82 11.70 -4.61
N LEU A 68 -11.12 11.92 -3.49
CA LEU A 68 -10.12 10.97 -2.98
C LEU A 68 -10.69 9.56 -2.80
N ARG A 69 -11.89 9.45 -2.21
CA ARG A 69 -12.57 8.16 -2.03
C ARG A 69 -12.88 7.50 -3.38
N SER A 70 -13.37 8.26 -4.35
CA SER A 70 -13.66 7.75 -5.70
C SER A 70 -12.38 7.32 -6.45
N ASP A 71 -11.30 8.11 -6.33
CA ASP A 71 -10.00 7.80 -6.93
C ASP A 71 -9.37 6.55 -6.32
N LEU A 72 -9.47 6.39 -4.99
CA LEU A 72 -9.03 5.19 -4.28
C LEU A 72 -9.82 3.95 -4.70
N TYR A 73 -11.14 4.08 -4.85
CA TYR A 73 -11.95 2.97 -5.38
C TYR A 73 -11.52 2.59 -6.80
N LYS A 74 -11.33 3.58 -7.69
CA LYS A 74 -10.89 3.36 -9.07
C LYS A 74 -9.50 2.75 -9.15
N SER A 75 -8.57 3.20 -8.31
CA SER A 75 -7.19 2.68 -8.27
C SER A 75 -7.17 1.20 -7.88
N LEU A 76 -7.93 0.82 -6.85
CA LEU A 76 -8.09 -0.59 -6.48
C LEU A 76 -8.78 -1.40 -7.58
N TRP A 77 -9.83 -0.84 -8.20
CA TRP A 77 -10.55 -1.48 -9.30
C TRP A 77 -9.62 -1.77 -10.49
N LYS A 78 -8.79 -0.81 -10.89
CA LYS A 78 -7.75 -0.96 -11.93
C LYS A 78 -6.72 -2.01 -11.51
N ALA A 79 -6.15 -1.88 -10.32
CA ALA A 79 -5.13 -2.79 -9.81
C ALA A 79 -5.60 -4.26 -9.80
N SER A 80 -6.89 -4.49 -9.50
CA SER A 80 -7.49 -5.81 -9.47
C SER A 80 -7.73 -6.47 -10.84
N ARG A 81 -7.76 -5.67 -11.91
CA ARG A 81 -8.12 -6.08 -13.27
C ARG A 81 -6.97 -6.00 -14.26
N ASN A 82 -5.94 -5.22 -13.96
CA ASN A 82 -4.74 -5.13 -14.79
C ASN A 82 -4.04 -6.50 -14.87
N ASP A 83 -3.78 -6.97 -16.09
CA ASP A 83 -3.18 -8.29 -16.35
C ASP A 83 -1.67 -8.31 -16.17
N PHE A 84 -1.02 -7.15 -16.17
CA PHE A 84 0.41 -7.03 -15.88
C PHE A 84 0.72 -7.07 -14.37
N ASN A 85 -0.29 -6.96 -13.51
CA ASN A 85 -0.09 -6.98 -12.06
C ASN A 85 0.07 -8.41 -11.52
N ARG A 86 0.97 -8.58 -10.54
CA ARG A 86 1.17 -9.86 -9.83
C ARG A 86 -0.14 -10.35 -9.19
N PRO A 87 -0.38 -11.67 -9.08
CA PRO A 87 -1.59 -12.22 -8.47
C PRO A 87 -1.88 -11.68 -7.05
N GLU A 88 -0.84 -11.40 -6.28
CA GLU A 88 -0.90 -10.88 -4.92
C GLU A 88 -1.47 -9.46 -4.87
N VAL A 89 -1.04 -8.61 -5.82
CA VAL A 89 -1.60 -7.26 -6.03
C VAL A 89 -3.08 -7.36 -6.32
N LYS A 90 -3.47 -8.21 -7.29
CA LYS A 90 -4.88 -8.39 -7.68
C LYS A 90 -5.72 -8.89 -6.51
N LYS A 91 -5.20 -9.85 -5.74
CA LYS A 91 -5.88 -10.43 -4.57
C LYS A 91 -6.08 -9.40 -3.46
N LEU A 92 -5.06 -8.62 -3.13
CA LEU A 92 -5.16 -7.60 -2.09
C LEU A 92 -6.09 -6.46 -2.51
N ALA A 93 -6.02 -6.02 -3.77
CA ALA A 93 -6.90 -4.98 -4.31
C ALA A 93 -8.38 -5.39 -4.24
N LYS A 94 -8.71 -6.62 -4.64
CA LYS A 94 -10.08 -7.16 -4.51
C LYS A 94 -10.54 -7.22 -3.06
N ARG A 95 -9.65 -7.62 -2.15
CA ARG A 95 -9.96 -7.69 -0.71
C ARG A 95 -10.27 -6.31 -0.14
N LEU A 96 -9.47 -5.29 -0.46
CA LEU A 96 -9.72 -3.93 0.00
C LEU A 96 -11.03 -3.35 -0.60
N GLN A 97 -11.32 -3.61 -1.88
CA GLN A 97 -12.61 -3.25 -2.48
C GLN A 97 -13.78 -3.88 -1.73
N TYR A 98 -13.71 -5.17 -1.44
CA TYR A 98 -14.77 -5.87 -0.73
C TYR A 98 -14.95 -5.37 0.71
N LEU A 99 -13.86 -5.05 1.41
CA LEU A 99 -13.95 -4.59 2.80
C LEU A 99 -14.52 -3.18 2.94
N TYR A 100 -14.14 -2.27 2.03
CA TYR A 100 -14.41 -0.84 2.22
C TYR A 100 -15.39 -0.25 1.20
N PHE A 101 -15.60 -0.90 0.04
CA PHE A 101 -16.33 -0.34 -1.10
C PHE A 101 -17.43 -1.26 -1.65
N ASN A 102 -17.82 -2.32 -0.93
CA ASN A 102 -18.79 -3.31 -1.43
C ASN A 102 -20.18 -2.74 -1.76
N ARG A 103 -20.52 -1.58 -1.19
CA ARG A 103 -21.80 -0.87 -1.41
C ARG A 103 -21.65 0.39 -2.27
N GLU A 104 -20.48 0.61 -2.85
CA GLU A 104 -20.19 1.84 -3.59
C GLU A 104 -20.69 1.72 -5.03
N SER A 105 -21.81 2.39 -5.35
CA SER A 105 -22.36 2.40 -6.72
C SER A 105 -21.94 3.62 -7.54
N ASN A 106 -21.48 4.70 -6.90
CA ASN A 106 -21.38 6.01 -7.53
C ASN A 106 -19.93 6.43 -7.76
N LYS A 107 -19.45 6.19 -8.99
CA LYS A 107 -18.19 6.77 -9.49
C LYS A 107 -18.43 8.25 -9.74
N VAL A 108 -17.58 9.12 -9.21
CA VAL A 108 -17.56 10.54 -9.62
C VAL A 108 -16.78 10.59 -10.92
N GLU A 109 -17.37 11.05 -12.02
CA GLU A 109 -16.62 11.33 -13.24
C GLU A 109 -15.75 12.57 -13.03
N HIS A 110 -14.48 12.50 -13.44
CA HIS A 110 -13.57 13.64 -13.40
C HIS A 110 -13.54 14.27 -14.79
N THR A 111 -13.56 15.60 -14.82
CA THR A 111 -13.35 16.41 -16.04
C THR A 111 -11.87 16.79 -16.22
N ASP A 112 -10.99 16.38 -15.31
CA ASP A 112 -9.57 16.75 -15.31
C ASP A 112 -8.74 15.77 -16.15
N ASN A 113 -7.77 16.32 -16.90
CA ASN A 113 -6.84 15.55 -17.74
C ASN A 113 -5.83 14.68 -16.95
N TYR A 114 -5.76 14.85 -15.62
CA TYR A 114 -4.79 14.14 -14.77
C TYR A 114 -5.45 13.01 -13.99
N ASP A 115 -5.02 11.77 -14.24
CA ASP A 115 -5.59 10.58 -13.62
C ASP A 115 -4.95 10.29 -12.24
N VAL A 116 -5.51 10.91 -11.20
CA VAL A 116 -5.10 10.69 -9.80
C VAL A 116 -5.20 9.21 -9.42
N SER A 117 -6.23 8.50 -9.90
CA SER A 117 -6.42 7.09 -9.59
C SER A 117 -5.31 6.20 -10.14
N ALA A 118 -4.68 6.55 -11.27
CA ALA A 118 -3.54 5.82 -11.81
C ALA A 118 -2.28 5.98 -10.93
N GLU A 119 -2.05 7.16 -10.34
CA GLU A 119 -0.93 7.38 -9.43
C GLU A 119 -1.13 6.67 -8.09
N MET A 120 -2.37 6.63 -7.58
CA MET A 120 -2.73 5.83 -6.41
C MET A 120 -2.56 4.33 -6.68
N GLU A 121 -2.88 3.86 -7.90
CA GLU A 121 -2.64 2.47 -8.31
C GLU A 121 -1.15 2.17 -8.29
N LYS A 122 -0.32 3.01 -8.93
CA LYS A 122 1.14 2.83 -8.92
C LYS A 122 1.69 2.73 -7.50
N PHE A 123 1.30 3.65 -6.61
CA PHE A 123 1.71 3.61 -5.21
C PHE A 123 1.37 2.28 -4.55
N PHE A 124 0.12 1.82 -4.68
CA PHE A 124 -0.33 0.53 -4.15
C PHE A 124 0.47 -0.65 -4.71
N VAL A 125 0.62 -0.71 -6.03
CA VAL A 125 1.34 -1.78 -6.73
C VAL A 125 2.81 -1.81 -6.30
N SER A 126 3.47 -0.65 -6.20
CA SER A 126 4.86 -0.54 -5.75
C SER A 126 5.07 -1.06 -4.35
N LEU A 127 4.21 -0.71 -3.39
CA LEU A 127 4.32 -1.21 -2.01
C LEU A 127 4.19 -2.74 -1.93
N VAL A 128 3.20 -3.30 -2.64
CA VAL A 128 2.97 -4.74 -2.64
C VAL A 128 4.12 -5.46 -3.34
N ASN A 129 4.57 -4.98 -4.49
CA ASN A 129 5.69 -5.59 -5.22
C ASN A 129 6.97 -5.57 -4.40
N HIS A 130 7.29 -4.44 -3.76
CA HIS A 130 8.47 -4.29 -2.91
C HIS A 130 8.46 -5.28 -1.74
N TYR A 131 7.31 -5.47 -1.09
CA TYR A 131 7.16 -6.45 -0.02
C TYR A 131 7.52 -7.87 -0.50
N TYR A 132 6.98 -8.28 -1.64
CA TYR A 132 7.19 -9.62 -2.16
C TYR A 132 8.61 -9.83 -2.70
N GLN A 133 9.17 -8.84 -3.40
CA GLN A 133 10.57 -8.87 -3.86
C GLN A 133 11.53 -9.02 -2.68
N LYS A 134 11.37 -8.23 -1.61
CA LYS A 134 12.17 -8.38 -0.39
C LYS A 134 12.05 -9.77 0.25
N SER A 135 10.86 -10.35 0.24
CA SER A 135 10.64 -11.69 0.79
C SER A 135 11.30 -12.78 -0.06
N GLU A 136 11.29 -12.63 -1.38
CA GLU A 136 11.92 -13.55 -2.34
C GLU A 136 13.45 -13.49 -2.20
N ASP A 137 14.03 -12.29 -2.20
CA ASP A 137 15.47 -12.07 -2.02
C ASP A 137 15.99 -12.66 -0.70
N ASN A 138 15.23 -12.50 0.38
CA ASN A 138 15.60 -13.06 1.68
C ASN A 138 15.57 -14.59 1.67
N HIS A 139 14.58 -15.20 1.02
CA HIS A 139 14.50 -16.64 0.90
C HIS A 139 15.65 -17.22 0.06
N GLU A 140 16.04 -16.55 -1.03
CA GLU A 140 17.20 -16.96 -1.83
C GLU A 140 18.51 -16.85 -1.03
N LYS A 141 18.70 -15.77 -0.27
CA LYS A 141 19.86 -15.61 0.63
C LYS A 141 19.91 -16.66 1.73
N GLU A 142 18.77 -17.01 2.32
CA GLU A 142 18.69 -18.08 3.33
C GLU A 142 19.00 -19.46 2.73
N LYS A 143 18.48 -19.75 1.53
CA LYS A 143 18.79 -20.98 0.80
C LYS A 143 20.27 -21.08 0.47
N TYR A 144 20.88 -19.98 0.01
CA TYR A 144 22.32 -19.89 -0.22
C TYR A 144 23.10 -20.12 1.08
N ARG A 145 22.75 -19.45 2.18
CA ARG A 145 23.39 -19.67 3.49
C ARG A 145 23.29 -21.13 3.95
N LYS A 146 22.12 -21.76 3.82
CA LYS A 146 21.93 -23.17 4.17
C LYS A 146 22.83 -24.08 3.33
N ASN A 147 22.92 -23.86 2.02
CA ASN A 147 23.80 -24.60 1.13
C ASN A 147 25.28 -24.41 1.46
N VAL A 148 25.70 -23.19 1.81
CA VAL A 148 27.08 -22.95 2.26
C VAL A 148 27.34 -23.70 3.56
N LEU A 149 26.48 -23.55 4.58
CA LEU A 149 26.63 -24.19 5.89
C LEU A 149 26.57 -25.73 5.83
N SER A 150 25.82 -26.32 4.89
CA SER A 150 25.80 -27.77 4.68
C SER A 150 27.08 -28.31 4.06
N ASN A 151 27.82 -27.45 3.34
CA ASN A 151 29.10 -27.79 2.70
C ASN A 151 30.31 -27.41 3.57
N VAL A 152 30.09 -26.80 4.74
CA VAL A 152 31.14 -26.55 5.73
C VAL A 152 31.44 -27.86 6.45
N ASN A 153 32.69 -28.31 6.39
CA ASN A 153 33.16 -29.43 7.19
C ASN A 153 33.47 -28.93 8.61
N TRP A 154 32.49 -29.09 9.51
CA TRP A 154 32.55 -28.57 10.88
C TRP A 154 33.66 -29.21 11.72
N ASP A 155 34.12 -30.40 11.35
CA ASP A 155 35.21 -31.11 12.04
C ASP A 155 36.59 -30.48 11.78
N ASN A 156 36.72 -29.66 10.73
CA ASN A 156 37.97 -28.96 10.37
C ASN A 156 38.01 -27.49 10.83
N LEU A 157 36.95 -26.98 11.46
CA LEU A 157 36.90 -25.58 11.94
C LEU A 157 37.64 -25.37 13.28
N LEU A 158 38.05 -26.44 13.95
CA LEU A 158 38.85 -26.42 15.17
C LEU A 158 40.16 -27.15 14.95
N VAL A 159 41.08 -26.56 14.18
CA VAL A 159 42.48 -27.00 14.17
C VAL A 159 43.38 -25.85 14.60
N ASN A 160 44.00 -26.08 15.76
CA ASN A 160 45.12 -25.39 16.42
C ASN A 160 44.78 -24.25 17.42
N THR A 161 44.63 -24.64 18.69
CA THR A 161 45.41 -24.02 19.79
C THR A 161 46.71 -24.77 19.95
#